data_AF-A0A8B2NCX1-F1
#
_entry.id   AF-A0A8B2NCX1-F1
#
_cell.length_a   1.000
_cell.length_b   1.000
_cell.length_c   1.000
_cell.angle_alpha   90.00
_cell.angle_beta   90.00
_cell.angle_gamma   90.00
#
_symmetry.space_group_name_H-M   'P 1'
#
loop_
_entity.id
_entity.type
_entity.pdbx_description
1 polymer ?
#
loop_
_entity_poly.entity_id
_entity_poly.type
_entity_poly.pdbx_seq_one_letter_code
_entity_poly.pdbx_strand_id
1 'polypeptide(L)'
;MAFGQACLPPAEPYPYAPPRNDPELRAFINDEYAAYLEGIEDYMQCLDDEARRAQDEARVIFDRWIGYFGDEAVIRDRRPAQ
;
A
#
# COMPACT_ATOMS: atom_id res chain seq x y z
N MET A 1 -15.65 12.35 7.68
CA MET A 1 -15.34 10.92 7.51
C MET A 1 -14.21 10.86 6.51
N ALA A 2 -13.01 10.44 6.92
CA ALA A 2 -11.91 10.24 5.98
C ALA A 2 -12.04 8.81 5.43
N PHE A 3 -12.35 8.70 4.15
CA PHE A 3 -12.26 7.43 3.44
C PHE A 3 -10.81 7.31 2.95
N GLY A 4 -10.05 6.35 3.49
CA GLY A 4 -8.69 6.08 3.02
C GLY A 4 -8.70 5.61 1.58
N GLN A 5 -7.62 5.88 0.84
CA GLN A 5 -7.51 5.44 -0.53
C GLN A 5 -7.16 3.94 -0.54
N ALA A 6 -7.98 3.12 -1.20
CA ALA A 6 -7.72 1.69 -1.30
C ALA A 6 -6.63 1.46 -2.37
N CYS A 7 -5.38 1.31 -1.94
CA CYS A 7 -4.29 0.91 -2.82
C CYS A 7 -4.38 -0.59 -3.08
N LEU A 8 -4.62 -0.98 -4.33
CA LEU A 8 -4.73 -2.38 -4.74
C LEU A 8 -3.47 -2.80 -5.50
N PRO A 9 -2.81 -3.90 -5.10
CA PRO A 9 -1.66 -4.40 -5.84
C PRO A 9 -2.10 -4.93 -7.22
N PRO A 10 -1.24 -4.84 -8.25
CA PRO A 10 -1.50 -5.48 -9.53
C PRO A 10 -1.53 -7.01 -9.38
N ALA A 11 -2.21 -7.68 -10.31
CA ALA A 11 -2.25 -9.14 -10.35
C ALA A 11 -0.88 -9.70 -10.76
N GLU A 12 -0.40 -10.74 -10.06
CA GLU A 12 0.84 -11.42 -10.43
C GLU A 12 0.73 -12.01 -11.85
N PRO A 13 1.74 -11.82 -12.71
CA PRO A 13 1.73 -12.37 -14.05
C PRO A 13 1.95 -13.89 -14.02
N TYR A 14 1.75 -14.55 -15.17
CA TYR A 14 1.92 -16.00 -15.30
C TYR A 14 3.28 -16.51 -14.78
N PRO A 15 3.32 -17.44 -13.81
CA PRO A 15 4.54 -17.74 -13.05
C PRO A 15 5.49 -18.74 -13.72
N TYR A 16 5.12 -19.32 -14.86
CA TYR A 16 5.92 -20.33 -15.54
C TYR A 16 6.63 -19.77 -16.77
N ALA A 17 7.73 -20.43 -17.16
CA ALA A 17 8.51 -20.03 -18.33
C ALA A 17 7.62 -20.03 -19.60
N PRO A 18 7.61 -18.95 -20.40
CA PRO A 18 6.78 -18.89 -21.59
C PRO A 18 7.20 -19.97 -22.60
N PRO A 19 6.23 -20.62 -23.28
CA PRO A 19 6.53 -21.63 -24.30
C PRO A 19 7.35 -21.04 -25.45
N ARG A 20 8.12 -21.89 -26.12
CA ARG A 20 8.93 -21.50 -27.31
C ARG A 20 8.21 -21.78 -28.62
N ASN A 21 7.28 -22.72 -28.62
CA ASN A 21 6.56 -23.22 -29.80
C ASN A 21 5.18 -22.58 -29.99
N ASP A 22 4.79 -21.64 -29.12
CA ASP A 22 3.52 -20.93 -29.16
C ASP A 22 3.77 -19.42 -29.05
N PRO A 23 3.90 -18.71 -30.19
CA PRO A 23 4.18 -17.28 -30.20
C PRO A 23 3.04 -16.43 -29.64
N GLU A 24 1.78 -16.86 -29.79
CA GLU A 24 0.61 -16.11 -29.34
C GLU A 24 0.53 -16.14 -27.82
N LEU A 25 0.61 -17.33 -27.22
CA LEU A 25 0.66 -17.46 -25.76
C LEU A 25 1.89 -16.76 -25.17
N ARG A 26 3.04 -16.82 -25.86
CA ARG A 26 4.24 -16.11 -25.41
C ARG A 26 4.07 -14.59 -25.41
N ALA A 27 3.40 -14.03 -26.42
CA ALA A 27 3.10 -12.60 -26.47
C ALA A 27 2.13 -12.20 -25.36
N PHE A 28 1.07 -12.98 -25.15
CA PHE A 28 0.12 -12.76 -24.05
C PHE A 28 0.82 -12.74 -22.68
N ILE A 29 1.67 -13.74 -22.38
CA ILE A 29 2.43 -13.76 -21.13
C ILE A 29 3.33 -12.52 -21.03
N ASN A 30 4.01 -12.13 -22.11
CA ASN A 30 4.84 -10.92 -22.10
C ASN A 30 4.02 -9.65 -21.74
N ASP A 31 2.81 -9.53 -22.26
CA ASP A 31 1.92 -8.40 -21.98
C ASP A 31 1.44 -8.40 -20.52
N GLU A 32 1.21 -9.56 -19.90
CA GLU A 32 0.91 -9.65 -18.46
C GLU A 32 2.07 -9.13 -17.59
N TYR A 33 3.31 -9.46 -17.95
CA TYR A 33 4.49 -8.95 -17.21
C TYR A 33 4.65 -7.43 -17.39
N ALA A 34 4.40 -6.90 -18.60
CA ALA A 34 4.41 -5.47 -18.84
C ALA A 34 3.35 -4.76 -18.00
N ALA A 35 2.10 -5.26 -18.02
CA ALA A 35 1.00 -4.70 -17.23
C ALA A 35 1.26 -4.72 -15.71
N TYR A 36 1.91 -5.78 -15.20
CA TYR A 36 2.31 -5.84 -13.79
C TYR A 36 3.32 -4.74 -13.45
N LEU A 37 4.34 -4.55 -14.29
CA LEU A 37 5.39 -3.55 -14.05
C LEU A 37 4.87 -2.12 -14.16
N GLU A 38 3.91 -1.86 -15.05
CA GLU A 38 3.23 -0.57 -15.10
C GLU A 38 2.34 -0.37 -13.85
N GLY A 39 1.56 -1.40 -13.47
CA GLY A 39 0.65 -1.31 -12.33
C GLY A 39 1.34 -1.23 -10.96
N ILE A 40 2.54 -1.78 -10.81
CA ILE A 40 3.26 -1.75 -9.52
C ILE A 40 3.78 -0.34 -9.20
N GLU A 41 4.11 0.46 -10.22
CA GLU A 41 4.53 1.85 -10.03
C GLU A 41 3.36 2.70 -9.49
N ASP A 42 2.18 2.57 -10.09
CA ASP A 42 0.94 3.23 -9.63
C ASP A 42 0.57 2.79 -8.22
N TYR A 43 0.69 1.49 -7.92
CA TYR A 43 0.44 0.95 -6.59
C TYR A 43 1.39 1.52 -5.53
N MET A 44 2.69 1.59 -5.82
CA MET A 44 3.67 2.19 -4.91
C MET A 44 3.40 3.67 -4.66
N GLN A 45 3.08 4.42 -5.71
CA GLN A 45 2.72 5.83 -5.57
C GLN A 45 1.48 6.01 -4.68
N CYS A 46 0.45 5.18 -4.86
CA CYS A 46 -0.73 5.19 -3.99
C CYS A 46 -0.35 4.94 -2.52
N LEU A 47 0.47 3.93 -2.25
CA LEU A 47 0.91 3.59 -0.89
C LEU A 47 1.65 4.75 -0.22
N ASP A 48 2.52 5.43 -0.96
CA ASP A 48 3.26 6.58 -0.47
C ASP A 48 2.33 7.75 -0.10
N ASP A 49 1.34 8.03 -0.95
CA ASP A 49 0.37 9.10 -0.70
C ASP A 49 -0.56 8.76 0.48
N GLU A 50 -1.01 7.51 0.58
CA GLU A 50 -1.83 7.05 1.70
C GLU A 50 -1.05 7.06 3.03
N ALA A 51 0.24 6.69 3.00
CA ALA A 51 1.11 6.77 4.16
C ALA A 51 1.28 8.23 4.64
N ARG A 52 1.50 9.18 3.71
CA ARG A 52 1.57 10.61 4.04
C ARG A 52 0.26 11.11 4.62
N ARG A 53 -0.88 10.82 3.98
CA ARG A 53 -2.22 11.16 4.45
C ARG A 53 -2.46 10.66 5.88
N ALA A 54 -2.15 9.39 6.14
CA ALA A 54 -2.33 8.76 7.44
C ALA A 54 -1.45 9.39 8.53
N GLN A 55 -0.21 9.76 8.20
CA GLN A 55 0.68 10.46 9.12
C GLN A 55 0.16 11.86 9.47
N ASP A 56 -0.31 12.62 8.48
CA ASP A 56 -0.90 13.94 8.70
C ASP A 56 -2.16 13.86 9.56
N GLU A 57 -3.04 12.90 9.28
CA GLU A 57 -4.23 12.65 10.09
C GLU A 57 -3.86 12.27 11.52
N ALA A 58 -2.90 11.36 11.71
CA ALA A 58 -2.42 10.95 13.02
C ALA A 58 -1.87 12.15 13.81
N ARG A 59 -1.11 13.05 13.16
CA ARG A 59 -0.61 14.28 13.78
C ARG A 59 -1.75 15.19 14.24
N VAL A 60 -2.74 15.44 13.39
CA VAL A 60 -3.90 16.28 13.74
C VAL A 60 -4.67 15.70 14.92
N ILE A 61 -4.88 14.38 14.94
CA ILE A 61 -5.56 13.70 16.05
C ILE A 61 -4.72 13.74 17.32
N PHE A 62 -3.40 13.56 17.21
CA PHE A 62 -2.48 13.66 18.34
C PHE A 62 -2.50 15.05 18.95
N ASP A 63 -2.34 16.11 18.14
CA ASP A 63 -2.37 17.50 18.61
C ASP A 63 -3.71 17.82 19.29
N ARG A 64 -4.82 17.32 18.75
CA ARG A 64 -6.15 17.44 19.37
C ARG A 64 -6.23 16.71 20.70
N TRP A 65 -5.68 15.51 20.79
CA TRP A 65 -5.69 14.71 22.01
C TRP A 65 -4.88 15.39 23.12
N ILE A 66 -3.68 15.86 22.83
CA ILE A 66 -2.87 16.66 23.77
C ILE A 66 -3.62 17.94 24.17
N GLY A 67 -4.20 18.65 23.21
CA GLY A 67 -4.92 19.91 23.47
C GLY A 67 -6.13 19.74 24.38
N TYR A 68 -6.83 18.59 24.32
CA TYR A 68 -8.00 18.33 25.17
C TYR A 68 -7.68 17.70 26.52
N PHE A 69 -6.64 16.86 26.60
CA PHE A 69 -6.42 15.99 27.75
C PHE A 69 -5.12 16.27 28.51
N GLY A 70 -4.18 17.03 27.94
CA GLY A 70 -2.92 17.38 28.59
C GLY A 70 -2.20 16.16 29.15
N ASP A 71 -2.01 16.13 30.47
CA ASP A 71 -1.30 15.05 31.18
C ASP A 71 -2.04 13.70 31.14
N GLU A 72 -3.35 13.68 30.86
CA GLU A 72 -4.12 12.44 30.71
C GLU A 72 -3.85 11.74 29.37
N ALA A 73 -3.22 12.42 28.40
CA ALA A 73 -2.94 11.90 27.07
C ALA A 73 -1.70 10.95 27.03
N VAL A 74 -1.83 9.78 27.64
CA VAL A 74 -0.72 8.81 27.79
C VAL A 74 -0.89 7.61 26.86
N ILE A 75 0.09 7.38 25.97
CA ILE A 75 0.19 6.14 25.17
C ILE A 75 0.73 5.04 26.06
N ARG A 76 -0.05 3.99 26.27
CA ARG A 76 0.38 2.79 27.01
C ARG A 76 0.85 1.73 26.02
N ASP A 77 2.12 1.33 26.10
CA ASP A 77 2.61 0.17 25.36
C ASP A 77 1.91 -1.09 25.90
N ARG A 78 1.30 -1.87 25.00
CA ARG A 78 0.64 -3.15 25.33
C ARG A 78 1.51 -4.36 24.99
N ARG A 79 2.75 -4.17 24.54
CA ARG A 79 3.67 -5.29 24.32
C ARG A 79 4.05 -5.92 25.67
N PRO A 80 3.90 -7.25 25.83
CA PRO A 80 4.40 -7.92 27.02
C PRO A 80 5.93 -7.73 27.09
N ALA A 81 6.44 -7.45 28.30
CA ALA A 81 7.87 -7.50 28.56
C ALA A 81 8.37 -8.90 28.19
N GLN A 82 9.38 -8.96 27.33
CA GLN A 82 10.00 -10.20 26.88
C GLN A 82 10.86 -10.80 27.99
#